data_AF-A0A0J7KH98-F1
#
_entry.id   AF-A0A0J7KH98-F1
#
_cell.length_a   1.000
_cell.length_b   1.000
_cell.length_c   1.000
_cell.angle_alpha   90.00
_cell.angle_beta   90.00
_cell.angle_gamma   90.00
#
_symmetry.space_group_name_H-M   'P 1'
#
loop_
_entity.id
_entity.type
_entity.pdbx_description
1 polymer ?
#
loop_
_entity_poly.entity_id
_entity_poly.type
_entity_poly.pdbx_seq_one_letter_code
_entity_poly.pdbx_strand_id
1 'polypeptide(L)'
;MAEITEINRACNLVMTLSEGKQLFAEPLDIELFRRFYRPLALVWGQLSNEGLIGPAGEAIAWYLLRDNVSKLISAQEAEAIEAEIRSSVWLLVPSSSGFSRILLHQALGNGKITEEEKDEVMNSLVYFIAASAIERGERRSEILKLMSHGNLGLTSQGFTDWSASQAILPKAENGKAATS
;
A
#
# COMPACT_ATOMS: atom_id res chain seq x y z
N MET A 1 0.70 10.08 -29.67
CA MET A 1 -0.13 9.20 -28.84
C MET A 1 0.78 8.08 -28.38
N ALA A 2 1.16 8.06 -27.10
CA ALA A 2 2.01 7.00 -26.58
C ALA A 2 1.19 5.71 -26.52
N GLU A 3 1.74 4.64 -27.12
CA GLU A 3 1.22 3.29 -27.02
C GLU A 3 0.98 2.92 -25.56
N ILE A 4 -0.10 2.17 -25.30
CA ILE A 4 -0.32 1.52 -24.02
C ILE A 4 0.76 0.44 -23.90
N THR A 5 1.91 0.81 -23.36
CA THR A 5 2.96 -0.12 -22.96
C THR A 5 2.36 -1.05 -21.91
N GLU A 6 2.50 -2.36 -22.10
CA GLU A 6 2.02 -3.42 -21.22
C GLU A 6 2.02 -2.99 -19.74
N ILE A 7 0.86 -3.11 -19.09
CA ILE A 7 0.77 -2.97 -17.63
C ILE A 7 1.65 -4.09 -17.06
N ASN A 8 2.81 -3.72 -16.50
CA ASN A 8 3.65 -4.62 -15.75
C ASN A 8 2.78 -5.36 -14.73
N ARG A 9 2.85 -6.70 -14.74
CA ARG A 9 2.11 -7.58 -13.81
C ARG A 9 2.35 -7.24 -12.33
N ALA A 10 3.40 -6.48 -12.03
CA ALA A 10 3.76 -6.06 -10.69
C ALA A 10 2.74 -5.11 -10.03
N CYS A 11 1.98 -4.29 -10.78
CA CYS A 11 0.99 -3.33 -10.24
C CYS A 11 1.33 -2.83 -8.81
N ASN A 12 2.42 -2.09 -8.63
CA ASN A 12 2.86 -1.65 -7.31
C ASN A 12 1.91 -0.60 -6.76
N LEU A 13 1.59 -0.68 -5.48
CA LEU A 13 0.78 0.31 -4.79
C LEU A 13 1.61 1.56 -4.51
N VAL A 14 1.05 2.72 -4.81
CA VAL A 14 1.55 4.02 -4.36
C VAL A 14 0.46 4.77 -3.64
N MET A 15 0.81 5.44 -2.53
CA MET A 15 -0.13 6.24 -1.77
C MET A 15 0.53 7.56 -1.37
N THR A 16 -0.14 8.67 -1.64
CA THR A 16 0.31 9.99 -1.21
C THR A 16 -0.25 10.27 0.19
N LEU A 17 0.63 10.60 1.12
CA LEU A 17 0.27 10.95 2.49
C LEU A 17 0.45 12.46 2.71
N SER A 18 0.15 12.93 3.92
CA SER A 18 0.39 14.32 4.29
C SER A 18 1.86 14.72 4.11
N GLU A 19 2.09 16.02 3.96
CA GLU A 19 3.44 16.60 3.85
C GLU A 19 4.25 16.08 2.65
N GLY A 20 3.57 15.54 1.63
CA GLY A 20 4.21 15.02 0.41
C GLY A 20 4.96 13.70 0.61
N LYS A 21 4.72 13.00 1.72
CA LYS A 21 5.24 11.64 1.92
C LYS A 21 4.55 10.68 0.95
N GLN A 22 5.25 9.63 0.55
CA GLN A 22 4.68 8.63 -0.34
C GLN A 22 4.99 7.23 0.15
N LEU A 23 3.98 6.38 0.19
CA LEU A 23 4.14 4.96 0.43
C LEU A 23 4.29 4.23 -0.91
N PHE A 24 5.16 3.22 -0.92
CA PHE A 24 5.36 2.33 -2.05
C PHE A 24 5.35 0.89 -1.53
N ALA A 25 4.47 0.06 -2.09
CA ALA A 25 4.40 -1.36 -1.77
C ALA A 25 4.36 -2.21 -3.03
N GLU A 26 5.21 -3.24 -3.05
CA GLU A 26 5.19 -4.27 -4.09
C GLU A 26 4.23 -5.40 -3.65
N PRO A 27 3.69 -6.19 -4.59
CA PRO A 27 3.01 -7.44 -4.23
C PRO A 27 3.91 -8.32 -3.38
N LEU A 28 3.31 -9.14 -2.51
CA LEU A 28 4.07 -10.09 -1.71
C LEU A 28 4.89 -11.03 -2.60
N ASP A 29 6.13 -11.29 -2.17
CA ASP A 29 6.90 -12.38 -2.75
C ASP A 29 6.27 -13.74 -2.44
N ILE A 30 6.73 -14.77 -3.15
CA ILE A 30 6.17 -16.11 -3.05
C ILE A 30 6.41 -16.78 -1.69
N GLU A 31 7.48 -16.43 -0.99
CA GLU A 31 7.82 -17.00 0.32
C GLU A 31 6.89 -16.43 1.40
N LEU A 32 6.71 -15.12 1.41
CA LEU A 32 5.75 -14.42 2.26
C LEU A 32 4.31 -14.86 1.96
N PHE A 33 3.95 -15.01 0.69
CA PHE A 33 2.64 -15.56 0.32
C PHE A 33 2.44 -16.96 0.91
N ARG A 34 3.40 -17.88 0.75
CA ARG A 34 3.29 -19.24 1.30
C ARG A 34 3.15 -19.25 2.82
N ARG A 35 3.71 -18.27 3.50
CA ARG A 35 3.58 -18.12 4.95
C ARG A 35 2.20 -17.56 5.36
N PHE A 36 1.62 -16.68 4.55
CA PHE A 36 0.43 -15.90 4.93
C PHE A 36 -0.83 -16.16 4.10
N TYR A 37 -0.82 -17.13 3.18
CA TYR A 37 -1.93 -17.36 2.24
C TYR A 37 -3.28 -17.61 2.94
N ARG A 38 -3.29 -18.27 4.10
CA ARG A 38 -4.52 -18.60 4.84
C ARG A 38 -5.24 -17.35 5.35
N PRO A 39 -4.61 -16.49 6.17
CA PRO A 39 -5.21 -15.20 6.54
C PRO A 39 -5.67 -14.36 5.34
N LEU A 40 -4.84 -14.25 4.31
CA LEU A 40 -5.16 -13.44 3.12
C LEU A 40 -6.38 -13.97 2.37
N ALA A 41 -6.49 -15.30 2.22
CA ALA A 41 -7.64 -15.94 1.59
C ALA A 41 -8.94 -15.73 2.38
N LEU A 42 -8.87 -15.68 3.72
CA LEU A 42 -10.05 -15.45 4.56
C LEU A 42 -10.52 -14.01 4.49
N VAL A 43 -9.60 -13.03 4.55
CA VAL A 43 -9.93 -11.62 4.32
C VAL A 43 -10.59 -11.46 2.96
N TRP A 44 -9.96 -12.01 1.92
CA TRP A 44 -10.48 -11.90 0.55
C TRP A 44 -11.83 -12.58 0.36
N GLY A 45 -11.98 -13.78 0.94
CA GLY A 45 -13.23 -14.54 0.90
C GLY A 45 -14.36 -13.80 1.60
N GLN A 46 -14.09 -13.18 2.75
CA GLN A 46 -15.08 -12.39 3.48
C GLN A 46 -15.52 -11.16 2.68
N LEU A 47 -14.56 -10.38 2.17
CA LEU A 47 -14.85 -9.22 1.31
C LEU A 47 -15.70 -9.60 0.10
N SER A 48 -15.38 -10.74 -0.54
CA SER A 48 -16.11 -11.24 -1.71
C SER A 48 -17.54 -11.67 -1.35
N ASN A 49 -17.70 -12.44 -0.28
CA ASN A 49 -19.00 -12.98 0.14
C ASN A 49 -19.96 -11.89 0.64
N GLU A 50 -19.43 -10.84 1.26
CA GLU A 50 -20.21 -9.70 1.76
C GLU A 50 -20.45 -8.62 0.68
N GLY A 51 -19.91 -8.79 -0.53
CA GLY A 51 -20.07 -7.82 -1.62
C GLY A 51 -19.32 -6.51 -1.39
N LEU A 52 -18.22 -6.55 -0.63
CA LEU A 52 -17.44 -5.38 -0.21
C LEU A 52 -16.22 -5.10 -1.11
N ILE A 53 -16.07 -5.80 -2.23
CA ILE A 53 -14.96 -5.57 -3.19
C ILE A 53 -15.06 -4.15 -3.75
N GLY A 54 -14.04 -3.33 -3.51
CA GLY A 54 -13.99 -1.91 -3.84
C GLY A 54 -13.61 -1.03 -2.63
N PRO A 55 -13.94 0.27 -2.65
CA PRO A 55 -13.52 1.22 -1.61
C PRO A 55 -14.00 0.86 -0.19
N ALA A 56 -15.18 0.25 -0.06
CA ALA A 56 -15.70 -0.17 1.24
C ALA A 56 -14.86 -1.29 1.86
N GLY A 57 -14.46 -2.28 1.07
CA GLY A 57 -13.60 -3.36 1.50
C GLY A 57 -12.18 -2.91 1.78
N GLU A 58 -11.67 -1.98 0.97
CA GLU A 58 -10.39 -1.32 1.20
C GLU A 58 -10.34 -0.73 2.61
N ALA A 59 -11.33 0.09 2.97
CA ALA A 59 -11.41 0.80 4.25
C ALA A 59 -11.47 -0.09 5.50
N ILE A 60 -11.73 -1.40 5.36
CA ILE A 60 -11.86 -2.33 6.48
C ILE A 60 -10.91 -3.53 6.42
N ALA A 61 -10.11 -3.68 5.37
CA ALA A 61 -9.33 -4.89 5.11
C ALA A 61 -8.35 -5.22 6.26
N TRP A 62 -7.76 -4.19 6.88
CA TRP A 62 -6.87 -4.37 8.03
C TRP A 62 -7.60 -4.94 9.25
N TYR A 63 -8.80 -4.43 9.52
CA TYR A 63 -9.64 -4.91 10.62
C TYR A 63 -10.06 -6.37 10.38
N LEU A 64 -10.47 -6.71 9.15
CA LEU A 64 -10.78 -8.10 8.80
C LEU A 64 -9.59 -9.03 8.94
N LEU A 65 -8.37 -8.56 8.63
CA LEU A 65 -7.18 -9.37 8.84
C LEU A 65 -6.98 -9.65 10.33
N ARG A 66 -7.04 -8.64 11.20
CA ARG A 66 -6.87 -8.83 12.65
C ARG A 66 -7.94 -9.76 13.24
N ASP A 67 -9.19 -9.58 12.82
CA ASP A 67 -10.33 -10.39 13.28
C ASP A 67 -10.24 -11.85 12.80
N ASN A 68 -9.73 -12.09 11.60
CA ASN A 68 -9.56 -13.46 11.09
C ASN A 68 -8.29 -14.11 11.62
N VAL A 69 -7.19 -13.38 11.70
CA VAL A 69 -5.90 -13.89 12.19
C VAL A 69 -6.02 -14.32 13.65
N SER A 70 -6.68 -13.53 14.50
CA SER A 70 -6.93 -13.87 15.91
C SER A 70 -7.74 -15.16 16.11
N LYS A 71 -8.48 -15.62 15.09
CA LYS A 71 -9.25 -16.88 15.11
C LYS A 71 -8.43 -18.10 14.65
N LEU A 72 -7.29 -17.88 13.99
CA LEU A 72 -6.55 -18.94 13.29
C LEU A 72 -5.19 -19.25 13.91
N ILE A 73 -4.53 -18.23 14.44
CA ILE A 73 -3.15 -18.30 14.94
C ILE A 73 -3.04 -17.54 16.26
N SER A 74 -1.95 -17.77 16.97
CA SER A 74 -1.69 -17.05 18.22
C SER A 74 -1.50 -15.54 17.98
N ALA A 75 -1.78 -14.72 19.00
CA ALA A 75 -1.56 -13.27 18.93
C ALA A 75 -0.10 -12.93 18.55
N GLN A 76 0.87 -13.72 19.03
CA GLN A 76 2.28 -13.54 18.70
C GLN A 76 2.58 -13.82 17.22
N GLU A 77 1.96 -14.85 16.64
CA GLU A 77 2.10 -15.10 15.20
C GLU A 77 1.41 -14.01 14.39
N ALA A 78 0.25 -13.51 14.84
CA ALA A 78 -0.47 -12.40 14.22
C ALA A 78 0.39 -11.13 14.12
N GLU A 79 1.04 -10.76 15.23
CA GLU A 79 1.96 -9.64 15.30
C GLU A 79 3.17 -9.84 14.38
N ALA A 80 3.66 -11.08 14.25
CA ALA A 80 4.74 -11.39 13.32
C ALA A 80 4.34 -11.18 11.85
N ILE A 81 3.10 -11.51 11.46
CA ILE A 81 2.60 -11.23 10.10
C ILE A 81 2.55 -9.72 9.85
N GLU A 82 1.98 -8.98 10.80
CA GLU A 82 1.88 -7.52 10.74
C GLU A 82 3.25 -6.85 10.64
N ALA A 83 4.22 -7.31 11.43
CA ALA A 83 5.59 -6.83 11.39
C ALA A 83 6.26 -7.10 10.03
N GLU A 84 6.04 -8.28 9.46
CA GLU A 84 6.60 -8.66 8.16
C GLU A 84 6.05 -7.78 7.04
N ILE A 85 4.72 -7.60 6.98
CA ILE A 85 4.06 -6.70 6.02
C ILE A 85 4.58 -5.27 6.14
N ARG A 86 4.79 -4.77 7.36
CA ARG A 86 5.36 -3.43 7.58
C ARG A 86 6.85 -3.33 7.25
N SER A 87 7.54 -4.46 7.19
CA SER A 87 8.97 -4.50 6.85
C SER A 87 9.22 -4.57 5.35
N SER A 88 8.21 -4.97 4.55
CA SER A 88 8.29 -5.04 3.09
C SER A 88 7.82 -3.77 2.37
N VAL A 89 7.43 -2.72 3.12
CA VAL A 89 6.87 -1.49 2.57
C VAL A 89 7.77 -0.30 2.82
N TRP A 90 7.97 0.50 1.77
CA TRP A 90 8.82 1.68 1.80
C TRP A 90 7.98 2.94 1.95
N LEU A 91 8.42 3.84 2.84
CA LEU A 91 7.96 5.21 2.92
C LEU A 91 9.06 6.14 2.38
N LEU A 92 8.69 6.95 1.41
CA LEU A 92 9.48 8.06 0.88
C LEU A 92 9.10 9.33 1.64
N VAL A 93 10.06 9.95 2.30
CA VAL A 93 9.87 11.19 3.05
C VAL A 93 10.67 12.31 2.37
N PRO A 94 10.05 13.45 2.04
CA PRO A 94 10.76 14.59 1.44
C PRO A 94 11.97 15.03 2.27
N SER A 95 13.05 15.38 1.58
CA SER A 95 14.33 15.80 2.14
C SER A 95 14.97 16.88 1.26
N SER A 96 16.06 17.50 1.73
CA SER A 96 16.76 18.55 0.99
C SER A 96 17.29 18.08 -0.38
N SER A 97 17.61 16.80 -0.51
CA SER A 97 18.17 16.16 -1.71
C SER A 97 17.16 15.31 -2.50
N GLY A 98 15.86 15.48 -2.29
CA GLY A 98 14.81 14.67 -2.92
C GLY A 98 14.05 13.85 -1.87
N PHE A 99 14.04 12.52 -1.98
CA PHE A 99 13.35 11.66 -1.02
C PHE A 99 14.34 10.82 -0.19
N SER A 100 14.15 10.84 1.12
CA SER A 100 14.73 9.87 2.05
C SER A 100 13.83 8.65 2.15
N ARG A 101 14.42 7.48 2.38
CA ARG A 101 13.71 6.19 2.38
C ARG A 101 13.75 5.62 3.78
N ILE A 102 12.59 5.29 4.32
CA ILE A 102 12.45 4.60 5.60
C ILE A 102 11.47 3.45 5.46
N LEU A 103 11.69 2.37 6.21
CA LEU A 103 10.73 1.26 6.24
C LEU A 103 9.46 1.69 6.97
N LEU A 104 8.30 1.17 6.56
CA LEU A 104 7.02 1.54 7.17
C LEU A 104 7.02 1.27 8.69
N HIS A 105 7.61 0.15 9.14
CA HIS A 105 7.73 -0.13 10.58
C HIS A 105 8.52 0.96 11.34
N GLN A 106 9.57 1.52 10.74
CA GLN A 106 10.36 2.60 11.33
C GLN A 106 9.60 3.92 11.30
N ALA A 107 8.86 4.17 10.22
CA ALA A 107 8.03 5.37 10.09
C ALA A 107 6.95 5.43 11.18
N LEU A 108 6.28 4.30 11.43
CA LEU A 108 5.28 4.16 12.48
C LEU A 108 5.92 4.36 13.87
N GLY A 109 7.04 3.69 14.14
CA GLY A 109 7.73 3.82 15.43
C GLY A 109 8.26 5.23 15.72
N ASN A 110 8.61 6.00 14.68
CA ASN A 110 9.14 7.36 14.79
C ASN A 110 8.08 8.46 14.66
N GLY A 111 6.79 8.11 14.65
CA GLY A 111 5.69 9.09 14.53
C GLY A 111 5.69 9.88 13.23
N LYS A 112 6.20 9.29 12.13
CA LYS A 112 6.22 9.93 10.80
C LYS A 112 4.89 9.81 10.06
N ILE A 113 4.02 8.93 10.53
CA ILE A 113 2.65 8.68 10.07
C ILE A 113 1.73 8.97 11.25
N THR A 114 0.67 9.75 11.04
CA THR A 114 -0.31 10.03 12.09
C THR A 114 -1.14 8.78 12.40
N GLU A 115 -1.84 8.74 13.54
CA GLU A 115 -2.73 7.60 13.83
C GLU A 115 -3.89 7.48 12.82
N GLU A 116 -4.36 8.61 12.28
CA GLU A 116 -5.38 8.63 11.21
C GLU A 116 -4.84 8.04 9.91
N GLU A 117 -3.63 8.45 9.49
CA GLU A 117 -2.99 7.93 8.28
C GLU A 117 -2.62 6.45 8.42
N LYS A 118 -2.28 6.01 9.63
CA LYS A 118 -1.88 4.63 9.90
C LYS A 118 -2.98 3.64 9.55
N ASP A 119 -4.22 3.92 9.95
CA ASP A 119 -5.33 3.02 9.63
C ASP A 119 -5.61 3.01 8.13
N GLU A 120 -5.60 4.16 7.47
CA GLU A 120 -5.78 4.28 6.02
C GLU A 120 -4.70 3.50 5.25
N VAL A 121 -3.44 3.67 5.65
CA VAL A 121 -2.28 2.94 5.09
C VAL A 121 -2.43 1.45 5.28
N MET A 122 -2.73 0.98 6.49
CA MET A 122 -2.79 -0.46 6.77
C MET A 122 -3.96 -1.13 6.05
N ASN A 123 -5.10 -0.45 5.97
CA ASN A 123 -6.28 -0.91 5.24
C ASN A 123 -6.00 -1.06 3.74
N SER A 124 -5.48 0.01 3.13
CA SER A 124 -5.08 0.01 1.71
C SER A 124 -4.05 -1.07 1.42
N LEU A 125 -3.03 -1.19 2.28
CA LEU A 125 -1.95 -2.16 2.10
C LEU A 125 -2.44 -3.60 2.18
N VAL A 126 -3.29 -3.93 3.16
CA VAL A 126 -3.82 -5.30 3.29
C VAL A 126 -4.78 -5.63 2.16
N TYR A 127 -5.63 -4.70 1.75
CA TYR A 127 -6.49 -4.91 0.60
C TYR A 127 -5.67 -5.17 -0.68
N PHE A 128 -4.66 -4.35 -0.92
CA PHE A 128 -3.73 -4.50 -2.04
C PHE A 128 -3.02 -5.85 -2.02
N ILE A 129 -2.46 -6.24 -0.87
CA ILE A 129 -1.75 -7.51 -0.71
C ILE A 129 -2.70 -8.70 -0.92
N ALA A 130 -3.89 -8.68 -0.33
CA ALA A 130 -4.86 -9.76 -0.47
C ALA A 130 -5.34 -9.88 -1.92
N ALA A 131 -5.72 -8.76 -2.56
CA ALA A 131 -6.13 -8.73 -3.95
C ALA A 131 -5.01 -9.24 -4.88
N SER A 132 -3.78 -8.74 -4.71
CA SER A 132 -2.65 -9.09 -5.57
C SER A 132 -2.24 -10.57 -5.45
N ALA A 133 -2.38 -11.15 -4.26
CA ALA A 133 -2.03 -12.53 -3.95
C ALA A 133 -3.10 -13.56 -4.34
N ILE A 134 -4.38 -13.24 -4.14
CA ILE A 134 -5.49 -14.19 -4.32
C ILE A 134 -6.05 -14.16 -5.74
N GLU A 135 -6.23 -12.95 -6.30
CA GLU A 135 -6.83 -12.78 -7.61
C GLU A 135 -5.84 -13.06 -8.75
N ARG A 136 -6.37 -13.41 -9.93
CA ARG A 136 -5.56 -13.82 -11.08
C ARG A 136 -5.95 -13.10 -12.35
N GLY A 137 -4.98 -12.97 -13.25
CA GLY A 137 -5.18 -12.48 -14.61
C GLY A 137 -5.83 -11.10 -14.66
N GLU A 138 -6.81 -10.95 -15.55
CA GLU A 138 -7.53 -9.69 -15.78
C GLU A 138 -8.32 -9.25 -14.55
N ARG A 139 -8.94 -10.19 -13.83
CA ARG A 139 -9.74 -9.90 -12.63
C ARG A 139 -8.94 -9.17 -11.56
N ARG A 140 -7.69 -9.60 -11.33
CA ARG A 140 -6.76 -8.91 -10.42
C ARG A 140 -6.53 -7.46 -10.86
N SER A 141 -6.26 -7.25 -12.15
CA SER A 141 -6.03 -5.91 -12.69
C SER A 141 -7.26 -5.01 -12.57
N GLU A 142 -8.46 -5.54 -12.81
CA GLU A 142 -9.72 -4.81 -12.60
C GLU A 142 -9.88 -4.37 -11.15
N ILE A 143 -9.67 -5.29 -10.21
CA ILE A 143 -9.82 -5.03 -8.78
C ILE A 143 -8.80 -4.02 -8.28
N LEU A 144 -7.53 -4.18 -8.67
CA LEU A 144 -6.49 -3.24 -8.27
C LEU A 144 -6.74 -1.84 -8.86
N LYS A 145 -7.27 -1.73 -10.08
CA LYS A 145 -7.66 -0.44 -10.65
C LYS A 145 -8.74 0.27 -9.84
N LEU A 146 -9.60 -0.46 -9.12
CA LEU A 146 -10.59 0.15 -8.22
C LEU A 146 -9.94 0.88 -7.04
N MET A 147 -8.68 0.56 -6.71
CA MET A 147 -7.91 1.28 -5.68
C MET A 147 -7.31 2.59 -6.18
N SER A 148 -7.29 2.86 -7.50
CA SER A 148 -6.70 4.09 -8.05
C SER A 148 -7.67 5.26 -7.89
N HIS A 149 -7.88 5.71 -6.64
CA HIS A 149 -8.75 6.84 -6.30
C HIS A 149 -8.11 7.70 -5.21
N GLY A 150 -8.48 8.98 -5.17
CA GLY A 150 -7.99 9.93 -4.16
C GLY A 150 -6.46 10.04 -4.17
N ASN A 151 -5.83 9.64 -3.07
CA ASN A 151 -4.39 9.63 -2.86
C ASN A 151 -3.71 8.30 -3.23
N LEU A 152 -4.47 7.29 -3.62
CA LEU A 152 -3.99 5.96 -4.02
C LEU A 152 -3.81 5.86 -5.53
N GLY A 153 -2.79 5.11 -5.94
CA GLY A 153 -2.51 4.84 -7.33
C GLY A 153 -1.72 3.54 -7.51
N LEU A 154 -1.53 3.18 -8.77
CA LEU A 154 -0.72 2.04 -9.17
C LEU A 154 0.40 2.48 -10.10
N THR A 155 1.56 1.84 -9.96
CA THR A 155 2.69 2.05 -10.87
C THR A 155 3.27 0.73 -11.35
N SER A 156 3.74 0.72 -12.60
CA SER A 156 4.49 -0.38 -13.19
C SER A 156 6.00 -0.26 -12.94
N GLN A 157 6.46 0.88 -12.42
CA GLN A 157 7.86 1.15 -12.15
C GLN A 157 8.30 0.42 -10.89
N GLY A 158 9.50 -0.15 -10.92
CA GLY A 158 10.14 -0.63 -9.69
C GLY A 158 10.46 0.54 -8.76
N PHE A 159 10.70 0.23 -7.48
CA PHE A 159 10.89 1.25 -6.45
C PHE A 159 11.94 2.32 -6.80
N THR A 160 13.10 1.92 -7.34
CA THR A 160 14.19 2.86 -7.67
C THR A 160 13.78 3.86 -8.75
N ASP A 161 13.17 3.37 -9.84
CA ASP A 161 12.75 4.19 -10.97
C ASP A 161 11.59 5.10 -10.56
N TRP A 162 10.64 4.57 -9.78
CA TRP A 162 9.56 5.35 -9.21
C TRP A 162 10.10 6.47 -8.32
N SER A 163 10.95 6.13 -7.34
CA SER A 163 11.57 7.10 -6.44
C SER A 163 12.33 8.21 -7.19
N ALA A 164 13.03 7.88 -8.28
CA ALA A 164 13.70 8.86 -9.11
C ALA A 164 12.71 9.76 -9.87
N SER A 165 11.62 9.21 -10.40
CA SER A 165 10.58 9.98 -11.09
C SER A 165 9.95 11.07 -10.20
N GLN A 166 9.84 10.80 -8.90
CA GLN A 166 9.26 11.74 -7.93
C GLN A 166 10.21 12.88 -7.58
N ALA A 167 11.52 12.64 -7.59
CA ALA A 167 12.53 13.67 -7.31
C ALA A 167 12.62 14.75 -8.40
N ILE A 168 12.09 14.47 -9.59
CA ILE A 168 12.08 15.40 -10.74
C ILE A 168 10.85 16.32 -10.71
N LEU A 169 9.82 16.01 -9.89
CA LEU A 169 8.65 16.87 -9.76
C LEU A 169 9.04 18.19 -9.05
N PRO A 170 8.64 19.37 -9.60
CA PRO A 170 9.00 20.64 -8.99
C PRO A 170 8.48 20.69 -7.54
N LYS A 171 9.34 21.08 -6.59
CA LYS A 171 8.90 21.47 -5.25
C LYS A 171 7.73 22.43 -5.42
N ALA A 172 6.56 22.11 -4.86
CA ALA A 172 5.49 23.09 -4.73
C ALA A 172 6.10 24.34 -4.07
N GLU A 173 6.14 25.44 -4.82
CA GLU A 173 6.55 26.72 -4.29
C GLU A 173 5.57 27.07 -3.17
N ASN A 174 6.03 26.96 -1.92
CA ASN A 174 5.33 27.57 -0.80
C ASN A 174 5.20 29.05 -1.12
N GLY A 175 3.96 29.46 -1.43
CA GLY A 175 3.62 30.79 -1.91
C GLY A 175 4.25 31.85 -1.02
N LYS A 176 5.16 32.62 -1.63
CA LYS A 176 5.61 33.88 -1.07
C LYS A 176 4.40 34.78 -0.87
N ALA A 177 4.32 35.34 0.34
CA ALA A 177 3.46 36.47 0.66
C ALA A 177 3.61 37.56 -0.41
N ALA A 178 2.50 37.88 -1.09
CA ALA A 178 2.37 39.12 -1.82
C ALA A 178 1.79 40.16 -0.86
N THR A 179 2.67 40.87 -0.16
CA THR A 179 2.38 42.23 0.29
C THR A 179 2.28 43.12 -0.94
N SER A 180 1.10 43.68 -1.20
CA SER A 180 0.87 44.97 -1.87
C SER A 180 -0.56 45.40 -1.58
#